data_AF-A0A7Y2D028-F1
#
_entry.id   AF-A0A7Y2D028-F1
#
_cell.length_a   1.000
_cell.length_b   1.000
_cell.length_c   1.000
_cell.angle_alpha   90.00
_cell.angle_beta   90.00
_cell.angle_gamma   90.00
#
_symmetry.space_group_name_H-M   'P 1'
#
loop_
_entity.id
_entity.type
_entity.pdbx_description
1 polymer ?
#
loop_
_entity_poly.entity_id
_entity_poly.type
_entity_poly.pdbx_seq_one_letter_code
_entity_poly.pdbx_strand_id
1 'polypeptide(L)'
;MRIMTIFGTRPEIIRLSLIIKKLDALCHQVTVHTGQNYDKGLSDVFLEEMDVRTPDEYLGIKEGSFGAQIGRIMAESERVLLKYKPEKVLILGDTNSALSAVIAARMGIPVFHMEAGNRC
;
A
#
# COMPACT_ATOMS: atom_id res chain seq x y z
N MET A 1 -16.93 -7.68 2.45
CA MET A 1 -16.14 -6.51 2.86
C MET A 1 -14.92 -6.38 1.96
N ARG A 2 -14.71 -5.22 1.33
CA ARG A 2 -13.51 -4.93 0.53
C ARG A 2 -12.50 -4.10 1.32
N ILE A 3 -11.27 -4.59 1.45
CA ILE A 3 -10.17 -3.89 2.11
C ILE A 3 -9.09 -3.60 1.07
N MET A 4 -8.56 -2.38 1.04
CA MET A 4 -7.40 -2.04 0.24
C MET A 4 -6.16 -1.90 1.12
N THR A 5 -5.11 -2.66 0.85
CA THR A 5 -3.82 -2.57 1.56
C THR A 5 -2.83 -1.85 0.65
N ILE A 6 -2.37 -0.65 1.06
CA ILE A 6 -1.44 0.18 0.28
C ILE A 6 -0.07 0.17 0.96
N PHE A 7 0.96 -0.18 0.19
CA PHE A 7 2.35 -0.25 0.64
C PHE A 7 3.28 0.10 -0.52
N GLY A 8 4.57 0.32 -0.26
CA GLY A 8 5.48 0.74 -1.32
C GLY A 8 6.89 0.24 -1.23
N THR A 9 7.34 -0.24 -0.08
CA THR A 9 8.74 -0.56 0.19
C THR A 9 8.92 -2.03 0.56
N ARG A 10 10.14 -2.53 0.40
CA ARG A 10 10.51 -3.89 0.82
C ARG A 10 10.21 -4.16 2.31
N PRO A 11 10.57 -3.31 3.29
CA PRO A 11 10.22 -3.56 4.69
C PRO A 11 8.71 -3.71 4.93
N GLU A 12 7.88 -2.96 4.20
CA GLU A 12 6.43 -3.11 4.28
C GLU A 12 5.97 -4.48 3.74
N ILE A 13 6.51 -4.95 2.60
CA ILE A 13 6.21 -6.28 2.05
C ILE A 13 6.48 -7.37 3.09
N ILE A 14 7.67 -7.34 3.69
CA ILE A 14 8.11 -8.35 4.67
C ILE A 14 7.13 -8.40 5.86
N ARG A 15 6.77 -7.23 6.41
CA ARG A 15 5.92 -7.13 7.60
C ARG A 15 4.43 -7.36 7.32
N LEU A 16 3.98 -7.05 6.10
CA LEU A 16 2.61 -7.28 5.68
C LEU A 16 2.38 -8.69 5.15
N SER A 17 3.42 -9.48 4.86
CA SER A 17 3.33 -10.83 4.27
C SER A 17 2.26 -11.71 4.91
N LEU A 18 2.28 -11.85 6.24
CA LEU A 18 1.31 -12.65 6.99
C LEU A 18 -0.08 -12.00 7.05
N ILE A 19 -0.14 -10.66 7.08
CA ILE A 19 -1.40 -9.91 7.13
C ILE A 19 -2.13 -10.02 5.78
N ILE A 20 -1.41 -9.91 4.67
CA ILE A 20 -1.95 -10.04 3.31
C ILE A 20 -2.60 -11.41 3.15
N LYS A 21 -1.89 -12.50 3.47
CA LYS A 21 -2.44 -13.87 3.40
C LYS A 21 -3.69 -14.03 4.25
N LYS A 22 -3.68 -13.48 5.47
CA LYS A 22 -4.81 -13.59 6.38
C LYS A 22 -6.02 -12.79 5.88
N LEU A 23 -5.81 -11.61 5.32
CA LEU A 23 -6.88 -10.80 4.73
C LEU A 23 -7.44 -11.43 3.46
N ASP A 24 -6.61 -12.04 2.61
CA ASP A 24 -7.08 -12.77 1.42
C ASP A 24 -8.06 -13.91 1.79
N ALA A 25 -7.89 -14.56 2.96
CA ALA A 25 -8.79 -15.60 3.43
C ALA A 25 -10.07 -15.07 4.12
N LEU A 26 -10.08 -13.82 4.59
CA LEU A 26 -11.14 -13.28 5.44
C LEU A 26 -12.01 -12.22 4.73
N CYS A 27 -11.50 -11.60 3.66
CA CYS A 27 -12.20 -10.53 2.96
C CYS A 27 -11.79 -10.44 1.49
N HIS A 28 -12.48 -9.56 0.74
CA HIS A 28 -12.05 -9.24 -0.62
C HIS A 28 -10.95 -8.18 -0.53
N GLN A 29 -9.69 -8.63 -0.49
CA GLN A 29 -8.55 -7.73 -0.40
C GLN A 29 -8.08 -7.27 -1.78
N VAL A 30 -7.78 -5.97 -1.90
CA VAL A 30 -7.05 -5.37 -3.02
C VAL A 30 -5.71 -4.86 -2.49
N THR A 31 -4.61 -5.31 -3.07
CA THR A 31 -3.25 -4.93 -2.70
C THR A 31 -2.69 -3.95 -3.74
N VAL A 32 -2.21 -2.79 -3.27
CA VAL A 32 -1.67 -1.74 -4.13
C VAL A 32 -0.23 -1.45 -3.72
N HIS A 33 0.69 -1.65 -4.65
CA HIS A 33 2.09 -1.33 -4.46
C HIS A 33 2.43 0.00 -5.14
N THR A 34 2.85 1.01 -4.37
CA THR A 34 3.11 2.36 -4.91
C THR A 34 4.34 2.41 -5.82
N GLY A 35 5.38 1.62 -5.51
CA GLY A 35 6.61 1.54 -6.32
C GLY A 35 7.83 2.20 -5.68
N GLN A 36 7.70 2.70 -4.45
CA GLN A 36 8.81 3.32 -3.72
C GLN A 36 10.01 2.40 -3.55
N ASN A 37 11.17 2.81 -4.08
CA ASN A 37 12.40 2.02 -3.99
C ASN A 37 12.21 0.57 -4.47
N TYR A 38 11.26 0.35 -5.38
CA TYR A 38 10.96 -0.97 -5.91
C TYR A 38 11.95 -1.31 -7.01
N ASP A 39 12.93 -2.11 -6.64
CA ASP A 39 13.65 -2.95 -7.58
C ASP A 39 12.82 -4.21 -7.79
N LYS A 40 12.36 -4.43 -9.03
CA LYS A 40 11.53 -5.57 -9.41
C LYS A 40 12.27 -6.89 -9.15
N GLY A 41 13.58 -6.94 -9.39
CA GLY A 41 14.37 -8.14 -9.13
C GLY A 41 14.44 -8.50 -7.66
N LEU A 42 14.69 -7.52 -6.77
CA LEU A 42 14.82 -7.81 -5.34
C LEU A 42 13.47 -7.96 -4.63
N SER A 43 12.47 -7.15 -4.97
CA SER A 43 11.18 -7.19 -4.28
C SER A 43 10.37 -8.44 -4.63
N ASP A 44 10.47 -8.91 -5.88
CA ASP A 44 9.74 -10.11 -6.33
C ASP A 44 10.26 -11.37 -5.61
N VAL A 45 11.56 -11.42 -5.30
CA VAL A 45 12.14 -12.51 -4.49
C VAL A 45 11.48 -12.60 -3.11
N PHE A 46 11.23 -11.48 -2.43
CA PHE A 46 10.57 -11.52 -1.12
C PHE A 46 9.10 -11.92 -1.22
N LEU A 47 8.40 -11.54 -2.30
CA LEU A 47 7.04 -12.00 -2.55
C LEU A 47 7.01 -13.52 -2.76
N GLU A 48 7.93 -14.04 -3.58
CA GLU A 48 8.04 -15.47 -3.87
C GLU A 48 8.45 -16.29 -2.63
N GLU A 49 9.55 -15.91 -1.96
CA GLU A 49 10.06 -16.62 -0.78
C GLU A 49 9.08 -16.63 0.40
N MET A 50 8.29 -15.56 0.54
CA MET A 50 7.27 -15.48 1.59
C MET A 50 5.91 -16.00 1.13
N ASP A 51 5.78 -16.50 -0.10
CA ASP A 51 4.53 -16.98 -0.71
C ASP A 51 3.40 -15.93 -0.60
N VAL A 52 3.76 -14.67 -0.87
CA VAL A 52 2.85 -13.53 -0.96
C VAL A 52 2.52 -13.32 -2.43
N ARG A 53 1.23 -13.34 -2.77
CA ARG A 53 0.78 -13.10 -4.16
C ARG A 53 1.24 -11.74 -4.69
N THR A 54 1.34 -11.63 -6.01
CA THR A 54 1.60 -10.36 -6.67
C THR A 54 0.52 -9.32 -6.36
N PRO A 55 0.89 -8.03 -6.17
CA PRO A 55 -0.08 -6.96 -5.96
C PRO A 55 -1.11 -6.86 -7.09
N ASP A 56 -2.35 -6.52 -6.74
CA ASP A 56 -3.43 -6.31 -7.73
C ASP A 56 -3.18 -5.07 -8.61
N GLU A 57 -2.47 -4.08 -8.06
CA GLU A 57 -2.04 -2.87 -8.77
C GLU A 57 -0.60 -2.51 -8.40
N TYR A 58 0.18 -2.14 -9.41
CA TYR A 58 1.51 -1.55 -9.25
C TYR A 58 1.52 -0.17 -9.89
N LEU A 59 1.72 0.89 -9.08
CA LEU A 59 1.58 2.28 -9.53
C LEU A 59 2.83 2.83 -10.24
N GLY A 60 3.97 2.14 -10.13
CA GLY A 60 5.20 2.50 -10.84
C GLY A 60 5.78 3.88 -10.51
N ILE A 61 5.52 4.40 -9.30
CA ILE A 61 5.94 5.72 -8.85
C ILE A 61 7.45 5.70 -8.57
N LYS A 62 8.23 6.44 -9.35
CA LYS A 62 9.71 6.46 -9.35
C LYS A 62 10.31 7.87 -9.38
N GLU A 63 9.52 8.89 -9.05
CA GLU A 63 9.89 10.29 -9.13
C GLU A 63 11.09 10.62 -8.22
N GLY A 64 12.02 11.44 -8.75
CA GLY A 64 13.31 11.72 -8.09
C GLY A 64 13.28 12.77 -6.99
N SER A 65 12.24 13.62 -6.91
CA SER A 65 12.08 14.59 -5.82
C SER A 65 10.92 14.20 -4.90
N PHE A 66 11.07 14.52 -3.62
CA PHE A 66 10.09 14.21 -2.58
C PHE A 66 8.68 14.75 -2.92
N GLY A 67 8.58 16.03 -3.30
CA GLY A 67 7.30 16.66 -3.64
C GLY A 67 6.61 16.02 -4.85
N ALA A 68 7.37 15.66 -5.89
CA ALA A 68 6.84 14.98 -7.06
C ALA A 68 6.34 13.58 -6.72
N GLN A 69 7.09 12.83 -5.93
CA GLN A 69 6.71 11.48 -5.50
C GLN A 69 5.42 11.50 -4.66
N ILE A 70 5.29 12.42 -3.70
CA ILE A 70 4.08 12.54 -2.89
C ILE A 70 2.88 12.96 -3.73
N GLY A 71 3.04 13.95 -4.62
CA GLY A 71 1.95 14.38 -5.51
C GLY A 71 1.43 13.23 -6.36
N ARG A 72 2.34 12.40 -6.89
CA ARG A 72 1.99 11.20 -7.66
C ARG A 72 1.28 10.15 -6.79
N ILE A 73 1.78 9.89 -5.58
CA ILE A 73 1.13 8.94 -4.64
C ILE A 73 -0.28 9.39 -4.33
N MET A 74 -0.50 10.67 -4.05
CA MET A 74 -1.82 11.21 -3.74
C MET A 74 -2.78 11.04 -4.93
N ALA A 75 -2.37 11.45 -6.13
CA ALA A 75 -3.20 11.34 -7.34
C ALA A 75 -3.52 9.88 -7.70
N GLU A 76 -2.52 8.99 -7.67
CA GLU A 76 -2.73 7.58 -7.99
C GLU A 76 -3.54 6.85 -6.91
N SER A 77 -3.40 7.26 -5.64
CA SER A 77 -4.23 6.73 -4.55
C SER A 77 -5.71 7.05 -4.80
N GLU A 78 -6.05 8.29 -5.16
CA GLU A 78 -7.44 8.66 -5.51
C GLU A 78 -7.96 7.79 -6.67
N ARG A 79 -7.15 7.63 -7.72
CA ARG A 79 -7.52 6.81 -8.89
C ARG A 79 -7.87 5.37 -8.49
N VAL A 80 -7.05 4.71 -7.69
CA VAL A 80 -7.33 3.32 -7.27
C VAL A 80 -8.48 3.24 -6.27
N LEU A 81 -8.63 4.21 -5.38
CA LEU A 81 -9.75 4.26 -4.44
C LEU A 81 -11.09 4.41 -5.19
N LEU A 82 -11.14 5.25 -6.24
CA LEU A 82 -12.32 5.39 -7.10
C LEU A 82 -12.59 4.13 -7.95
N LYS A 83 -11.54 3.47 -8.44
CA LYS A 83 -11.66 2.24 -9.24
C LYS A 83 -12.21 1.09 -8.42
N TYR A 84 -11.61 0.82 -7.26
CA TYR A 84 -11.91 -0.38 -6.46
C TYR A 84 -12.96 -0.13 -5.38
N LYS A 85 -13.24 1.13 -5.00
CA LYS A 85 -14.22 1.51 -3.98
C LYS A 85 -14.10 0.62 -2.72
N PRO A 86 -12.94 0.61 -2.04
CA PRO A 86 -12.79 -0.18 -0.82
C PRO A 86 -13.63 0.40 0.31
N GLU A 87 -14.08 -0.46 1.22
CA GLU A 87 -14.80 -0.04 2.43
C GLU A 87 -13.84 0.41 3.54
N LYS A 88 -12.58 -0.04 3.48
CA LYS A 88 -11.53 0.27 4.45
C LYS A 88 -10.17 0.28 3.75
N VAL A 89 -9.25 1.12 4.22
CA VAL A 89 -7.85 1.13 3.79
C VAL A 89 -6.95 0.71 4.94
N LEU A 90 -5.96 -0.14 4.66
CA LEU A 90 -4.89 -0.54 5.56
C LEU A 90 -3.57 0.04 5.06
N ILE A 91 -2.84 0.69 5.95
CA ILE A 91 -1.45 1.13 5.73
C ILE A 91 -0.55 0.65 6.88
N LEU A 92 0.75 0.59 6.63
CA LEU A 92 1.76 0.23 7.61
C LEU A 92 2.82 1.33 7.72
N GLY A 93 3.13 1.72 8.95
CA GLY A 93 4.27 2.61 9.23
C GLY A 93 4.10 4.01 8.65
N ASP A 94 5.22 4.63 8.30
CA ASP A 94 5.34 6.06 8.02
C ASP A 94 6.07 6.36 6.69
N THR A 95 6.10 5.39 5.77
CA THR A 95 6.65 5.60 4.42
C THR A 95 5.85 6.63 3.64
N ASN A 96 6.35 7.10 2.49
CA ASN A 96 5.55 8.00 1.65
C ASN A 96 4.26 7.33 1.16
N SER A 97 4.15 5.99 1.19
CA SER A 97 2.92 5.27 0.84
C SER A 97 1.83 5.54 1.85
N ALA A 98 2.18 5.75 3.12
CA ALA A 98 1.24 6.05 4.19
C ALA A 98 0.45 7.35 3.92
N LEU A 99 0.99 8.28 3.11
CA LEU A 99 0.29 9.50 2.71
C LEU A 99 -0.97 9.25 1.86
N SER A 100 -1.12 8.05 1.27
CA SER A 100 -2.39 7.59 0.68
C SER A 100 -3.56 7.64 1.67
N ALA A 101 -3.28 7.49 2.98
CA ALA A 101 -4.29 7.61 4.03
C ALA A 101 -4.97 8.98 4.05
N VAL A 102 -4.26 10.05 3.68
CA VAL A 102 -4.84 11.39 3.61
C VAL A 102 -5.97 11.42 2.60
N ILE A 103 -5.74 10.84 1.42
CA ILE A 103 -6.74 10.78 0.34
C ILE A 103 -7.91 9.90 0.76
N ALA A 104 -7.64 8.69 1.28
CA ALA A 104 -8.68 7.78 1.77
C ALA A 104 -9.58 8.45 2.82
N ALA A 105 -8.98 9.09 3.82
CA ALA A 105 -9.72 9.79 4.87
C ALA A 105 -10.55 10.96 4.33
N ARG A 106 -10.03 11.73 3.37
CA ARG A 106 -10.77 12.84 2.72
C ARG A 106 -11.94 12.36 1.88
N MET A 107 -11.85 11.15 1.31
CA MET A 107 -12.95 10.49 0.61
C MET A 107 -13.95 9.80 1.56
N GLY A 108 -13.76 9.91 2.88
CA GLY A 108 -14.63 9.29 3.88
C GLY A 108 -14.43 7.79 4.05
N ILE A 109 -13.30 7.24 3.59
CA ILE A 109 -12.96 5.82 3.72
C ILE A 109 -12.16 5.62 5.01
N PRO A 110 -12.63 4.79 5.97
CA PRO A 110 -11.90 4.50 7.19
C PRO A 110 -10.50 3.94 6.94
N VAL A 111 -9.50 4.50 7.62
CA VAL A 111 -8.10 4.08 7.54
C VAL A 111 -7.71 3.33 8.81
N PHE A 112 -7.09 2.18 8.64
CA PHE A 112 -6.47 1.38 9.70
C PHE A 112 -4.95 1.52 9.54
N HIS A 113 -4.31 2.08 10.56
CA HIS A 113 -2.88 2.36 10.56
C HIS A 113 -2.14 1.40 11.47
N MET A 114 -1.43 0.44 10.87
CA MET A 114 -0.54 -0.46 11.60
C MET A 114 0.77 0.25 11.92
N GLU A 115 1.35 -0.04 13.10
CA GLU A 115 2.53 0.66 13.61
C GLU A 115 2.31 2.17 13.82
N ALA A 116 1.08 2.55 14.20
CA ALA A 116 0.78 3.92 14.57
C ALA A 116 1.48 4.31 15.88
N GLY A 117 1.78 5.61 16.04
CA GLY A 117 2.27 6.17 17.29
C GLY A 117 3.77 6.07 17.50
N ASN A 118 4.55 5.76 16.46
CA ASN A 118 6.00 5.93 16.48
C ASN A 118 6.35 7.38 16.85
N ARG A 119 7.21 7.54 17.85
CA ARG A 119 7.72 8.83 18.31
C ARG A 119 9.16 8.96 17.78
N CYS A 120 9.29 9.56 16.61
CA CYS A 120 10.57 9.92 16.01
C CYS A 120 11.00 11.34 16.39
#